data_AF-A0A0U5CU48-F1
#
_entry.id   AF-A0A0U5CU48-F1
#
_cell.length_a   1.000
_cell.length_b   1.000
_cell.length_c   1.000
_cell.angle_alpha   90.00
_cell.angle_beta   90.00
_cell.angle_gamma   90.00
#
_symmetry.space_group_name_H-M   'P 1'
#
loop_
_entity.id
_entity.type
_entity.pdbx_description
1 polymer ?
#
loop_
_entity_poly.entity_id
_entity_poly.type
_entity_poly.pdbx_seq_one_letter_code
_entity_poly.pdbx_strand_id
1 'polypeptide(L)'
;MAKAQINPERTRWLEVLGVSMPLCLSYIPIGLACGILLHAAGLNFIMILLVSVLVFSGGAQFILASLLASNAPLGTIFISLFFLELRYALLGSSLSKYIKDKSARFIFIFSASMNDENYAVNYMKFATDKKWDPDDALLVEYYSLAAWSISNMVGGLIGSAISIDLEVVDFALTALFLYMIVMQVQNHLTLVIGILAAVLGVYFQALTKSTLGIIIATLIASFVGFLIENTVRHHSKHPNSNWFLTKMFRPKITKTTIEDKQAQQKEVKEVEKLETKIEDVVEHHDKKHEERKHDDQHPDEG
;
A
#
# COMPACT_ATOMS: atom_id res chain seq x y z
N MET A 1 -5.55 -25.65 35.86
CA MET A 1 -5.35 -24.58 34.85
C MET A 1 -5.28 -25.24 33.50
N ALA A 2 -6.40 -25.24 32.78
CA ALA A 2 -6.56 -25.94 31.52
C ALA A 2 -5.66 -25.31 30.45
N LYS A 3 -4.80 -26.13 29.83
CA LYS A 3 -4.24 -25.83 28.52
C LYS A 3 -5.42 -25.52 27.61
N ALA A 4 -5.56 -24.27 27.20
CA ALA A 4 -6.44 -23.93 26.09
C ALA A 4 -5.92 -24.69 24.88
N GLN A 5 -6.57 -25.82 24.58
CA GLN A 5 -6.38 -26.56 23.34
C GLN A 5 -6.69 -25.58 22.21
N ILE A 6 -5.63 -25.13 21.54
CA ILE A 6 -5.73 -24.42 20.27
C ILE A 6 -6.36 -25.43 19.32
N ASN A 7 -7.65 -25.24 19.03
CA ASN A 7 -8.41 -26.09 18.14
C ASN A 7 -7.78 -26.00 16.73
N PRO A 8 -7.22 -27.10 16.17
CA PRO A 8 -6.51 -27.06 14.90
C PRO A 8 -7.44 -26.89 13.67
N GLU A 9 -8.76 -26.79 13.88
CA GLU A 9 -9.77 -26.61 12.84
C GLU A 9 -10.65 -25.36 13.06
N ARG A 10 -10.10 -24.22 13.49
CA ARG A 10 -10.75 -22.97 13.08
C ARG A 10 -10.58 -22.90 11.58
N THR A 11 -11.67 -23.15 10.84
CA THR A 11 -11.58 -23.36 9.41
C THR A 11 -10.97 -22.11 8.79
N ARG A 12 -9.87 -22.26 8.05
CA ARG A 12 -8.99 -21.17 7.58
C ARG A 12 -9.77 -20.01 6.94
N TRP A 13 -10.89 -20.31 6.27
CA TRP A 13 -11.82 -19.33 5.71
C TRP A 13 -12.47 -18.38 6.74
N LEU A 14 -12.74 -18.81 7.98
CA LEU A 14 -13.26 -17.97 9.06
C LEU A 14 -12.22 -16.97 9.57
N GLU A 15 -10.94 -17.36 9.58
CA GLU A 15 -9.85 -16.45 9.96
C GLU A 15 -9.65 -15.40 8.87
N VAL A 16 -9.65 -15.82 7.60
CA VAL A 16 -9.58 -14.93 6.44
C VAL A 16 -10.77 -13.97 6.41
N LEU A 17 -11.98 -14.46 6.69
CA LEU A 17 -13.18 -13.62 6.79
C LEU A 17 -13.05 -12.58 7.91
N GLY A 18 -12.48 -12.97 9.06
CA GLY A 18 -12.21 -12.03 10.15
C GLY A 18 -11.23 -10.92 9.75
N VAL A 19 -10.25 -11.23 8.90
CA VAL A 19 -9.29 -10.24 8.35
C VAL A 19 -9.96 -9.33 7.32
N SER A 20 -10.84 -9.86 6.46
CA SER A 20 -11.51 -9.09 5.41
C SER A 20 -12.75 -8.34 5.91
N MET A 21 -13.32 -8.68 7.07
CA MET A 21 -14.57 -8.08 7.57
C MET A 21 -14.52 -6.54 7.65
N PRO A 22 -13.47 -5.90 8.19
CA PRO A 22 -13.39 -4.44 8.22
C PRO A 22 -13.36 -3.81 6.81
N LEU A 23 -12.69 -4.47 5.85
CA LEU A 23 -12.69 -4.05 4.45
C LEU A 23 -14.10 -4.13 3.85
N CYS A 24 -14.75 -5.29 3.99
CA CYS A 24 -16.09 -5.52 3.47
C CYS A 24 -17.11 -4.51 4.03
N LEU A 25 -17.00 -4.17 5.32
CA LEU A 25 -17.86 -3.14 5.94
C LEU A 25 -17.62 -1.75 5.36
N SER A 26 -16.38 -1.41 5.04
CA SER A 26 -16.04 -0.12 4.42
C SER A 26 -16.58 0.02 2.99
N TYR A 27 -16.73 -1.11 2.27
CA TYR A 27 -17.25 -1.13 0.91
C TYR A 27 -18.75 -0.92 0.81
N ILE A 28 -19.52 -1.14 1.87
CA ILE A 28 -20.97 -0.95 1.86
C ILE A 28 -21.35 0.50 1.52
N PRO A 29 -20.97 1.51 2.31
CA PRO A 29 -21.37 2.89 2.02
C PRO A 29 -20.81 3.41 0.69
N ILE A 30 -19.55 3.06 0.37
CA ILE A 30 -18.89 3.53 -0.86
C ILE A 30 -19.50 2.86 -2.09
N GLY A 31 -19.72 1.54 -2.04
CA GLY A 31 -20.34 0.78 -3.12
C GLY A 31 -21.80 1.17 -3.35
N LEU A 32 -22.56 1.46 -2.29
CA LEU A 32 -23.92 2.00 -2.44
C LEU A 32 -23.91 3.33 -3.19
N ALA A 33 -23.03 4.27 -2.80
CA ALA A 33 -22.91 5.55 -3.48
C ALA A 33 -22.47 5.39 -4.95
N CYS A 34 -21.54 4.49 -5.22
CA CYS A 34 -21.08 4.18 -6.58
C CYS A 34 -22.21 3.60 -7.45
N GLY A 35 -22.96 2.63 -6.92
CA GLY A 35 -24.09 2.03 -7.62
C GLY A 35 -25.19 3.03 -7.94
N ILE A 36 -25.53 3.90 -6.99
CA ILE A 36 -26.49 5.00 -7.19
C ILE A 36 -26.05 5.91 -8.35
N LEU A 37 -24.77 6.25 -8.36
CA LEU A 37 -24.18 7.16 -9.33
C LEU A 37 -24.06 6.54 -10.74
N LEU A 38 -23.69 5.26 -10.83
CA LEU A 38 -23.69 4.52 -12.09
C LEU A 38 -25.11 4.40 -12.67
N HIS A 39 -26.12 4.25 -11.82
CA HIS A 39 -27.52 4.28 -12.25
C HIS A 39 -27.91 5.65 -12.78
N ALA A 40 -27.54 6.73 -12.08
CA ALA A 40 -27.77 8.09 -12.55
C ALA A 40 -27.05 8.40 -13.88
N ALA A 41 -25.92 7.74 -14.14
CA ALA A 41 -25.21 7.80 -15.43
C ALA A 41 -25.87 6.97 -16.56
N GLY A 42 -26.99 6.29 -16.28
CA GLY A 42 -27.79 5.56 -17.26
C GLY A 42 -27.56 4.05 -17.33
N LEU A 43 -26.80 3.46 -16.38
CA LEU A 43 -26.59 2.01 -16.33
C LEU A 43 -27.71 1.30 -15.55
N ASN A 44 -28.16 0.16 -16.06
CA ASN A 44 -29.10 -0.71 -15.35
C ASN A 44 -28.39 -1.48 -14.21
N PHE A 45 -29.12 -1.91 -13.17
CA PHE A 45 -28.58 -2.65 -12.03
C PHE A 45 -27.79 -3.92 -12.44
N ILE A 46 -28.19 -4.60 -13.51
CA ILE A 46 -27.45 -5.76 -14.05
C ILE A 46 -26.11 -5.31 -14.64
N MET A 47 -26.10 -4.20 -15.39
CA MET A 47 -24.85 -3.66 -15.93
C MET A 47 -23.93 -3.16 -14.82
N ILE A 48 -24.48 -2.56 -13.77
CA ILE A 48 -23.72 -2.12 -12.59
C ILE A 48 -23.05 -3.32 -11.91
N LEU A 49 -23.77 -4.44 -11.75
CA LEU A 49 -23.20 -5.67 -11.21
C LEU A 49 -22.08 -6.22 -12.12
N LEU A 50 -22.30 -6.25 -13.43
CA LEU A 50 -21.29 -6.72 -14.39
C LEU A 50 -20.04 -5.84 -14.38
N VAL A 51 -20.20 -4.51 -14.40
CA VAL A 51 -19.10 -3.55 -14.26
C VAL A 51 -18.38 -3.76 -12.94
N SER A 52 -19.12 -4.08 -11.86
CA SER A 52 -18.53 -4.34 -10.55
C SER A 52 -17.66 -5.58 -10.46
N VAL A 53 -18.07 -6.64 -11.16
CA VAL A 53 -17.31 -7.89 -11.22
C VAL A 53 -16.12 -7.79 -12.19
N LEU A 54 -16.29 -7.10 -13.32
CA LEU A 54 -15.26 -6.99 -14.35
C LEU A 54 -14.21 -5.91 -14.04
N VAL A 55 -14.62 -4.82 -13.43
CA VAL A 55 -13.78 -3.67 -13.10
C VAL A 55 -13.83 -3.48 -11.59
N PHE A 56 -13.09 -4.31 -10.87
CA PHE A 56 -13.02 -4.24 -9.42
C PHE A 56 -12.06 -3.11 -8.96
N SER A 57 -12.46 -1.87 -9.22
CA SER A 57 -11.77 -0.66 -8.80
C SER A 57 -12.79 0.43 -8.52
N GLY A 58 -12.88 0.87 -7.25
CA GLY A 58 -13.78 1.94 -6.88
C GLY A 58 -13.50 3.21 -7.68
N GLY A 59 -12.23 3.64 -7.71
CA GLY A 59 -11.81 4.83 -8.45
C GLY A 59 -12.18 4.78 -9.95
N ALA A 60 -11.98 3.63 -10.60
CA ALA A 60 -12.38 3.44 -12.00
C ALA A 60 -13.89 3.58 -12.20
N GLN A 61 -14.70 2.98 -11.32
CA GLN A 61 -16.15 3.03 -11.45
C GLN A 61 -16.72 4.43 -11.24
N PHE A 62 -16.16 5.18 -10.29
CA PHE A 62 -16.54 6.57 -10.06
C PHE A 62 -16.17 7.48 -11.23
N ILE A 63 -14.97 7.32 -11.80
CA ILE A 63 -14.58 8.03 -13.03
C ILE A 63 -15.47 7.62 -14.20
N LEU A 64 -15.76 6.32 -14.35
CA LEU A 64 -16.65 5.81 -15.37
C LEU A 64 -18.03 6.47 -15.28
N ALA A 65 -18.62 6.52 -14.09
CA ALA A 65 -19.92 7.14 -13.89
C ALA A 65 -19.91 8.65 -14.23
N SER A 66 -18.86 9.37 -13.82
CA SER A 66 -18.69 10.80 -14.13
C SER A 66 -18.56 11.06 -15.64
N LEU A 67 -17.74 10.26 -16.33
CA LEU A 67 -17.53 10.40 -17.77
C LEU A 67 -18.76 10.00 -18.58
N LEU A 68 -19.51 8.98 -18.13
CA LEU A 68 -20.78 8.61 -18.73
C LEU A 68 -21.84 9.71 -18.53
N ALA A 69 -21.97 10.27 -17.32
CA ALA A 69 -22.87 11.39 -17.04
C ALA A 69 -22.55 12.63 -17.91
N SER A 70 -21.26 12.87 -18.18
CA SER A 70 -20.79 13.96 -19.04
C SER A 70 -20.87 13.64 -20.55
N ASN A 71 -21.43 12.49 -20.95
CA ASN A 71 -21.48 12.02 -22.34
C ASN A 71 -20.11 12.02 -23.05
N ALA A 72 -19.04 11.65 -22.32
CA ALA A 72 -17.70 11.61 -22.88
C ALA A 72 -17.58 10.51 -23.96
N PRO A 73 -16.77 10.72 -25.02
CA PRO A 73 -16.51 9.68 -26.02
C PRO A 73 -15.91 8.42 -25.38
N LEU A 74 -16.33 7.23 -25.86
CA LEU A 74 -15.85 5.94 -25.33
C LEU A 74 -14.31 5.85 -25.33
N GLY A 75 -13.64 6.36 -26.36
CA GLY A 75 -12.17 6.38 -26.43
C GLY A 75 -11.53 7.14 -25.26
N THR A 76 -12.13 8.25 -24.83
CA THR A 76 -11.67 9.01 -23.66
C THR A 76 -11.85 8.23 -22.37
N ILE A 77 -12.97 7.51 -22.23
CA ILE A 77 -13.23 6.65 -21.07
C ILE A 77 -12.17 5.54 -20.99
N PHE A 78 -11.94 4.82 -22.10
CA PHE A 78 -10.94 3.75 -22.16
C PHE A 78 -9.55 4.25 -21.80
N ILE A 79 -9.10 5.35 -22.41
CA ILE A 79 -7.77 5.90 -22.15
C ILE A 79 -7.65 6.35 -20.69
N SER A 80 -8.67 7.04 -20.15
CA SER A 80 -8.64 7.54 -18.76
C SER A 80 -8.57 6.40 -17.75
N LEU A 81 -9.42 5.37 -17.92
CA LEU A 81 -9.41 4.19 -17.06
C LEU A 81 -8.12 3.39 -17.22
N PHE A 82 -7.61 3.23 -18.43
CA PHE A 82 -6.35 2.54 -18.68
C PHE A 82 -5.20 3.19 -17.92
N PHE A 83 -5.02 4.51 -18.07
CA PHE A 83 -3.94 5.23 -17.37
C PHE A 83 -4.12 5.26 -15.86
N LEU A 84 -5.36 5.32 -15.36
CA LEU A 84 -5.65 5.25 -13.94
C LEU A 84 -5.22 3.89 -13.35
N GLU A 85 -5.55 2.80 -14.05
CA GLU A 85 -5.34 1.44 -13.56
C GLU A 85 -3.94 0.89 -13.83
N LEU A 86 -3.07 1.62 -14.55
CA LEU A 86 -1.63 1.29 -14.63
C LEU A 86 -0.98 1.15 -13.24
N ARG A 87 -1.54 1.79 -12.21
CA ARG A 87 -1.10 1.62 -10.82
C ARG A 87 -1.16 0.17 -10.36
N TYR A 88 -2.12 -0.63 -10.80
CA TYR A 88 -2.23 -2.05 -10.44
C TYR A 88 -1.10 -2.89 -11.04
N ALA A 89 -0.53 -2.49 -12.19
CA ALA A 89 0.67 -3.15 -12.70
C ALA A 89 1.88 -2.97 -11.76
N LEU A 90 2.01 -1.79 -11.15
CA LEU A 90 3.05 -1.51 -10.15
C LEU A 90 2.82 -2.28 -8.85
N LEU A 91 1.56 -2.32 -8.37
CA LEU A 91 1.18 -3.10 -7.18
C LEU A 91 1.42 -4.60 -7.41
N GLY A 92 1.00 -5.13 -8.55
CA GLY A 92 1.23 -6.52 -8.94
C GLY A 92 2.72 -6.88 -9.03
N SER A 93 3.56 -5.98 -9.54
CA SER A 93 5.01 -6.18 -9.56
C SER A 93 5.59 -6.35 -8.15
N SER A 94 5.11 -5.58 -7.18
CA SER A 94 5.58 -5.69 -5.79
C SER A 94 5.13 -6.99 -5.12
N LEU A 95 3.95 -7.51 -5.48
CA LEU A 95 3.39 -8.73 -4.92
C LEU A 95 3.90 -10.01 -5.63
N SER A 96 4.44 -9.87 -6.84
CA SER A 96 4.97 -10.98 -7.64
C SER A 96 5.96 -11.88 -6.88
N LYS A 97 6.73 -11.31 -5.95
CA LYS A 97 7.70 -12.05 -5.13
C LYS A 97 7.05 -13.08 -4.20
N TYR A 98 5.80 -12.86 -3.80
CA TYR A 98 5.06 -13.71 -2.86
C TYR A 98 4.22 -14.79 -3.55
N ILE A 99 3.91 -14.61 -4.84
CA ILE A 99 2.98 -15.47 -5.61
C ILE A 99 3.68 -16.18 -6.78
N LYS A 100 5.00 -16.01 -6.92
CA LYS A 100 5.82 -16.54 -8.03
C LYS A 100 5.68 -18.06 -8.26
N ASP A 101 5.38 -18.84 -7.22
CA ASP A 101 5.35 -20.30 -7.25
C ASP A 101 3.96 -20.87 -7.61
N LYS A 102 2.96 -20.01 -7.87
CA LYS A 102 1.59 -20.42 -8.23
C LYS A 102 1.39 -20.49 -9.74
N SER A 103 0.34 -21.20 -10.17
CA SER A 103 0.01 -21.37 -11.59
C SER A 103 -0.34 -20.06 -12.29
N ALA A 104 -0.10 -19.97 -13.60
CA ALA A 104 -0.47 -18.78 -14.39
C ALA A 104 -1.97 -18.44 -14.31
N ARG A 105 -2.85 -19.45 -14.18
CA ARG A 105 -4.29 -19.25 -13.99
C ARG A 105 -4.60 -18.58 -12.65
N PHE A 106 -3.93 -19.03 -11.58
CA PHE A 106 -4.07 -18.42 -10.27
C PHE A 106 -3.62 -16.96 -10.30
N ILE A 107 -2.45 -16.69 -10.88
CA ILE A 107 -1.90 -15.33 -11.00
C ILE A 107 -2.87 -14.43 -11.79
N PHE A 108 -3.47 -14.95 -12.86
CA PHE A 108 -4.44 -14.19 -13.66
C PHE A 108 -5.69 -13.82 -12.85
N ILE A 109 -6.32 -14.78 -12.17
CA ILE A 109 -7.53 -14.55 -11.38
C ILE A 109 -7.25 -13.60 -10.21
N PHE A 110 -6.13 -13.83 -9.52
CA PHE A 110 -5.67 -12.98 -8.43
C PHE A 110 -5.42 -11.55 -8.92
N SER A 111 -4.69 -11.39 -10.02
CA SER A 111 -4.41 -10.06 -10.59
C SER A 111 -5.67 -9.35 -11.08
N ALA A 112 -6.67 -10.08 -11.57
CA ALA A 112 -7.95 -9.53 -12.01
C ALA A 112 -8.86 -9.10 -10.85
N SER A 113 -8.72 -9.72 -9.68
CA SER A 113 -9.54 -9.47 -8.49
C SER A 113 -8.82 -8.60 -7.45
N MET A 114 -7.64 -8.09 -7.78
CA MET A 114 -6.83 -7.26 -6.90
C MET A 114 -7.24 -5.79 -6.98
N ASN A 115 -7.37 -5.17 -5.81
CA ASN A 115 -7.50 -3.73 -5.65
C ASN A 115 -6.51 -3.19 -4.62
N ASP A 116 -6.49 -1.87 -4.40
CA ASP A 116 -5.57 -1.21 -3.49
C ASP A 116 -5.73 -1.61 -2.02
N GLU A 117 -6.95 -1.80 -1.53
CA GLU A 117 -7.17 -2.18 -0.13
C GLU A 117 -6.83 -3.65 0.13
N ASN A 118 -7.20 -4.56 -0.79
CA ASN A 118 -6.84 -5.97 -0.71
C ASN A 118 -5.33 -6.14 -0.84
N TYR A 119 -4.70 -5.40 -1.76
CA TYR A 119 -3.25 -5.37 -1.89
C TYR A 119 -2.60 -4.97 -0.57
N ALA A 120 -3.06 -3.90 0.08
CA ALA A 120 -2.49 -3.43 1.34
C ALA A 120 -2.61 -4.48 2.45
N VAL A 121 -3.78 -5.12 2.59
CA VAL A 121 -4.00 -6.16 3.60
C VAL A 121 -3.18 -7.42 3.31
N ASN A 122 -3.19 -7.90 2.07
CA ASN A 122 -2.42 -9.07 1.65
C ASN A 122 -0.91 -8.82 1.79
N TYR A 123 -0.41 -7.66 1.37
CA TYR A 123 1.00 -7.29 1.51
C TYR A 123 1.44 -7.26 2.98
N MET A 124 0.65 -6.63 3.86
CA MET A 124 0.94 -6.59 5.30
C MET A 124 0.91 -7.98 5.93
N LYS A 125 -0.01 -8.85 5.51
CA LYS A 125 -0.08 -10.23 5.98
C LYS A 125 1.07 -11.08 5.48
N PHE A 126 1.45 -11.00 4.20
CA PHE A 126 2.65 -11.66 3.69
C PHE A 126 3.93 -11.20 4.39
N ALA A 127 4.00 -9.94 4.84
CA ALA A 127 5.15 -9.42 5.57
C ALA A 127 5.22 -9.86 7.04
N THR A 128 4.07 -9.98 7.71
CA THR A 128 3.99 -10.21 9.16
C THR A 128 3.80 -11.68 9.52
N ASP A 129 3.09 -12.44 8.69
CA ASP A 129 2.65 -13.80 8.99
C ASP A 129 3.24 -14.81 7.99
N LYS A 130 4.15 -15.67 8.48
CA LYS A 130 4.79 -16.71 7.66
C LYS A 130 3.84 -17.85 7.26
N LYS A 131 2.64 -17.93 7.85
CA LYS A 131 1.65 -18.98 7.55
C LYS A 131 0.63 -18.57 6.49
N TRP A 132 0.62 -17.29 6.08
CA TRP A 132 -0.31 -16.76 5.08
C TRP A 132 0.01 -17.34 3.70
N ASP A 133 -0.92 -18.13 3.14
CA ASP A 133 -0.76 -18.72 1.81
C ASP A 133 -1.42 -17.82 0.75
N PRO A 134 -0.96 -17.82 -0.51
CA PRO A 134 -1.67 -17.10 -1.57
C PRO A 134 -3.14 -17.50 -1.71
N ASP A 135 -3.52 -18.73 -1.36
CA ASP A 135 -4.93 -19.15 -1.41
C ASP A 135 -5.79 -18.39 -0.38
N ASP A 136 -5.22 -18.01 0.78
CA ASP A 136 -5.88 -17.14 1.76
C ASP A 136 -6.03 -15.71 1.23
N ALA A 137 -5.01 -15.23 0.52
CA ALA A 137 -5.03 -13.91 -0.12
C ALA A 137 -6.12 -13.82 -1.20
N LEU A 138 -6.33 -14.89 -1.97
CA LEU A 138 -7.39 -14.99 -2.97
C LEU A 138 -8.79 -15.04 -2.31
N LEU A 139 -8.92 -15.68 -1.15
CA LEU A 139 -10.17 -15.67 -0.38
C LEU A 139 -10.56 -14.26 0.08
N VAL A 140 -9.60 -13.43 0.51
CA VAL A 140 -9.83 -12.01 0.82
C VAL A 140 -10.43 -11.31 -0.39
N GLU A 141 -9.85 -11.52 -1.57
CA GLU A 141 -10.31 -10.91 -2.82
C GLU A 141 -11.74 -11.30 -3.18
N TYR A 142 -12.12 -12.57 -3.01
CA TYR A 142 -13.49 -12.99 -3.27
C TYR A 142 -14.49 -12.37 -2.29
N TYR A 143 -14.17 -12.31 -1.00
CA TYR A 143 -15.06 -11.70 -0.01
C TYR A 143 -15.26 -10.21 -0.28
N SER A 144 -14.18 -9.52 -0.61
CA SER A 144 -14.19 -8.09 -0.88
C SER A 144 -14.94 -7.79 -2.19
N LEU A 145 -14.74 -8.61 -3.23
CA LEU A 145 -15.42 -8.49 -4.52
C LEU A 145 -16.92 -8.72 -4.38
N ALA A 146 -17.30 -9.72 -3.60
CA ALA A 146 -18.71 -10.00 -3.30
C ALA A 146 -19.35 -8.84 -2.54
N ALA A 147 -18.70 -8.34 -1.47
CA ALA A 147 -19.20 -7.20 -0.70
C ALA A 147 -19.37 -5.95 -1.57
N TRP A 148 -18.39 -5.65 -2.43
CA TRP A 148 -18.44 -4.52 -3.36
C TRP A 148 -19.53 -4.67 -4.41
N SER A 149 -19.63 -5.83 -5.06
CA SER A 149 -20.59 -6.08 -6.14
C SER A 149 -22.03 -6.06 -5.62
N ILE A 150 -22.28 -6.66 -4.45
CA ILE A 150 -23.59 -6.62 -3.80
C ILE A 150 -23.96 -5.18 -3.42
N SER A 151 -23.01 -4.43 -2.83
CA SER A 151 -23.26 -3.05 -2.42
C SER A 151 -23.56 -2.15 -3.62
N ASN A 152 -22.83 -2.30 -4.73
CA ASN A 152 -23.11 -1.58 -5.98
C ASN A 152 -24.45 -1.96 -6.59
N MET A 153 -24.80 -3.24 -6.60
CA MET A 153 -26.09 -3.70 -7.11
C MET A 153 -27.25 -3.12 -6.28
N VAL A 154 -27.14 -3.16 -4.95
CA VAL A 154 -28.14 -2.56 -4.04
C VAL A 154 -28.18 -1.04 -4.23
N GLY A 155 -27.04 -0.38 -4.40
CA GLY A 155 -26.96 1.05 -4.71
C GLY A 155 -27.69 1.39 -6.02
N GLY A 156 -27.47 0.61 -7.08
CA GLY A 156 -28.16 0.77 -8.35
C GLY A 156 -29.68 0.56 -8.24
N LEU A 157 -30.12 -0.42 -7.44
CA LEU A 157 -31.55 -0.63 -7.15
C LEU A 157 -32.16 0.54 -6.38
N ILE A 158 -31.46 1.06 -5.37
CA ILE A 158 -31.88 2.27 -4.64
C ILE A 158 -31.94 3.47 -5.59
N GLY A 159 -30.93 3.64 -6.45
CA GLY A 159 -30.89 4.66 -7.50
C GLY A 159 -32.04 4.55 -8.49
N SER A 160 -32.56 3.34 -8.75
CA SER A 160 -33.75 3.15 -9.59
C SER A 160 -35.06 3.52 -8.90
N ALA A 161 -35.11 3.45 -7.56
CA ALA A 161 -36.28 3.81 -6.77
C ALA A 161 -36.35 5.31 -6.45
N ILE A 162 -35.24 6.03 -6.54
CA ILE A 162 -35.12 7.45 -6.20
C ILE A 162 -34.82 8.24 -7.47
N SER A 163 -35.63 9.26 -7.78
CA SER A 163 -35.28 10.24 -8.82
C SER A 163 -34.20 11.17 -8.26
N ILE A 164 -32.95 10.94 -8.65
CA ILE A 164 -31.82 11.76 -8.22
C ILE A 164 -31.56 12.83 -9.27
N ASP A 165 -31.56 14.08 -8.83
CA ASP A 165 -31.19 15.20 -9.68
C ASP A 165 -29.69 15.16 -10.05
N LEU A 166 -29.39 15.56 -11.27
CA LEU A 166 -28.01 15.61 -11.78
C LEU A 166 -27.12 16.55 -10.96
N GLU A 167 -27.69 17.59 -10.34
CA GLU A 167 -26.93 18.50 -9.45
C GLU A 167 -26.41 17.78 -8.19
N VAL A 168 -27.21 16.87 -7.63
CA VAL A 168 -26.82 16.07 -6.46
C VAL A 168 -25.70 15.09 -6.85
N VAL A 169 -25.77 14.56 -8.07
CA VAL A 169 -24.75 13.69 -8.65
C VAL A 169 -23.42 14.43 -8.83
N ASP A 170 -23.42 15.63 -9.39
CA ASP A 170 -22.20 16.43 -9.60
C ASP A 170 -21.55 16.82 -8.28
N PHE A 171 -22.36 17.17 -7.27
CA PHE A 171 -21.87 17.42 -5.92
C PHE A 171 -21.27 16.17 -5.28
N ALA A 172 -21.96 15.02 -5.35
CA ALA A 172 -21.50 13.77 -4.78
C ALA A 172 -20.19 13.29 -5.43
N LEU A 173 -20.10 13.38 -6.77
CA LEU A 173 -18.89 13.11 -7.53
C LEU A 173 -17.71 13.97 -7.05
N THR A 174 -17.92 15.28 -6.97
CA THR A 174 -16.88 16.23 -6.55
C THR A 174 -16.42 15.96 -5.11
N ALA A 175 -17.36 15.74 -4.19
CA ALA A 175 -17.06 15.44 -2.79
C ALA A 175 -16.25 14.14 -2.64
N LEU A 176 -16.57 13.12 -3.44
CA LEU A 176 -15.87 11.85 -3.41
C LEU A 176 -14.43 11.97 -3.94
N PHE A 177 -14.19 12.65 -5.06
CA PHE A 177 -12.82 12.88 -5.54
C PHE A 177 -12.00 13.65 -4.52
N LEU A 178 -12.60 14.65 -3.85
CA LEU A 178 -11.95 15.39 -2.79
C LEU A 178 -11.60 14.48 -1.61
N TYR A 179 -12.52 13.62 -1.18
CA TYR A 179 -12.25 12.61 -0.16
C TYR A 179 -11.10 11.67 -0.55
N MET A 180 -11.08 11.16 -1.78
CA MET A 180 -9.99 10.30 -2.27
C MET A 180 -8.64 11.02 -2.25
N ILE A 181 -8.59 12.29 -2.64
CA ILE A 181 -7.36 13.10 -2.56
C ILE A 181 -6.91 13.21 -1.10
N VAL A 182 -7.82 13.55 -0.18
CA VAL A 182 -7.49 13.69 1.25
C VAL A 182 -6.94 12.39 1.82
N MET A 183 -7.55 11.25 1.49
CA MET A 183 -7.09 9.92 1.93
C MET A 183 -5.71 9.54 1.36
N GLN A 184 -5.40 9.98 0.14
CA GLN A 184 -4.13 9.69 -0.52
C GLN A 184 -2.98 10.56 0.00
N VAL A 185 -3.27 11.76 0.51
CA VAL A 185 -2.27 12.70 1.02
C VAL A 185 -1.82 12.31 2.42
N GLN A 186 -0.85 11.40 2.49
CA GLN A 186 -0.30 10.94 3.77
C GLN A 186 0.97 11.68 4.22
N ASN A 187 1.69 12.31 3.28
CA ASN A 187 2.97 12.98 3.54
C ASN A 187 3.04 14.34 2.84
N HIS A 188 3.87 15.25 3.35
CA HIS A 188 4.11 16.56 2.72
C HIS A 188 4.58 16.46 1.27
N LEU A 189 5.35 15.42 0.93
CA LEU A 189 5.78 15.18 -0.45
C LEU A 189 4.58 14.92 -1.37
N THR A 190 3.67 14.03 -0.96
CA THR A 190 2.45 13.72 -1.70
C THR A 190 1.54 14.93 -1.84
N LEU A 191 1.47 15.79 -0.82
CA LEU A 191 0.74 17.06 -0.88
C LEU A 191 1.33 18.01 -1.93
N VAL A 192 2.66 18.19 -1.94
CA VAL A 192 3.34 19.07 -2.91
C VAL A 192 3.18 18.54 -4.33
N ILE A 193 3.36 17.23 -4.55
CA ILE A 193 3.15 16.60 -5.86
C ILE A 193 1.68 16.71 -6.28
N GLY A 194 0.73 16.56 -5.34
CA GLY A 194 -0.70 16.72 -5.62
C GLY A 194 -1.06 18.14 -6.06
N ILE A 195 -0.53 19.16 -5.39
CA ILE A 195 -0.71 20.57 -5.80
C ILE A 195 -0.10 20.81 -7.18
N LEU A 196 1.11 20.30 -7.42
CA LEU A 196 1.77 20.40 -8.72
C LEU A 196 0.92 19.73 -9.82
N ALA A 197 0.39 18.54 -9.57
CA ALA A 197 -0.48 17.82 -10.50
C ALA A 197 -1.77 18.60 -10.79
N ALA A 198 -2.37 19.23 -9.78
CA ALA A 198 -3.56 20.06 -9.95
C ALA A 198 -3.27 21.29 -10.83
N VAL A 199 -2.17 22.01 -10.58
CA VAL A 199 -1.78 23.19 -11.37
C VAL A 199 -1.47 22.80 -12.81
N LEU A 200 -0.67 21.74 -13.02
CA LEU A 200 -0.37 21.23 -14.35
C LEU A 200 -1.62 20.73 -15.06
N GLY A 201 -2.55 20.08 -14.34
CA GLY A 201 -3.82 19.60 -14.87
C GLY A 201 -4.65 20.74 -15.45
N VAL A 202 -4.87 21.80 -14.67
CA VAL A 202 -5.60 22.99 -15.13
C VAL A 202 -4.90 23.64 -16.33
N TYR A 203 -3.57 23.77 -16.27
CA TYR A 203 -2.78 24.37 -17.35
C TYR A 203 -2.89 23.58 -18.67
N PHE A 204 -2.66 22.27 -18.63
CA PHE A 204 -2.71 21.42 -19.82
C PHE A 204 -4.13 21.20 -20.34
N GLN A 205 -5.13 21.21 -19.46
CA GLN A 205 -6.53 21.15 -19.86
C GLN A 205 -6.96 22.45 -20.56
N ALA A 206 -6.52 23.61 -20.08
CA ALA A 206 -6.77 24.89 -20.74
C ALA A 206 -6.09 24.99 -22.12
N LEU A 207 -4.89 24.41 -22.26
CA LEU A 207 -4.14 24.43 -23.52
C LEU A 207 -4.72 23.44 -24.56
N THR A 208 -4.92 22.19 -24.15
CA THR A 208 -5.25 21.09 -25.08
C THR A 208 -6.76 20.97 -25.33
N LYS A 209 -7.60 21.54 -24.45
CA LYS A 209 -9.07 21.39 -24.44
C LYS A 209 -9.56 19.94 -24.56
N SER A 210 -8.73 18.99 -24.13
CA SER A 210 -8.96 17.56 -24.23
C SER A 210 -8.45 16.87 -22.97
N THR A 211 -9.07 15.74 -22.62
CA THR A 211 -8.70 14.88 -21.48
C THR A 211 -7.25 14.39 -21.56
N LEU A 212 -6.63 14.40 -22.76
CA LEU A 212 -5.20 14.15 -22.93
C LEU A 212 -4.32 15.11 -22.12
N GLY A 213 -4.76 16.36 -21.92
CA GLY A 213 -4.02 17.32 -21.11
C GLY A 213 -3.88 16.86 -19.65
N ILE A 214 -4.91 16.23 -19.10
CA ILE A 214 -4.90 15.70 -17.73
C ILE A 214 -3.90 14.53 -17.62
N ILE A 215 -3.86 13.65 -18.62
CA ILE A 215 -2.93 12.50 -18.65
C ILE A 215 -1.48 12.97 -18.75
N ILE A 216 -1.20 13.97 -19.59
CA ILE A 216 0.14 14.56 -19.70
C ILE A 216 0.56 15.19 -18.38
N ALA A 217 -0.35 15.93 -17.72
CA ALA A 217 -0.09 16.53 -16.42
C ALA A 217 0.24 15.48 -15.35
N THR A 218 -0.51 14.38 -15.28
CA THR A 218 -0.27 13.32 -14.28
C THR A 218 1.04 12.58 -14.53
N LEU A 219 1.42 12.34 -15.79
CA LEU A 219 2.71 11.74 -16.13
C LEU A 219 3.88 12.64 -15.73
N ILE A 220 3.81 13.94 -16.04
CA ILE A 220 4.85 14.91 -15.66
C ILE A 220 4.94 15.03 -14.13
N ALA A 221 3.82 15.18 -13.44
CA ALA A 221 3.80 15.28 -11.98
C ALA A 221 4.37 14.02 -11.31
N SER A 222 4.03 12.83 -11.82
CA SER A 222 4.57 11.56 -11.33
C SER A 222 6.06 11.43 -11.56
N PHE A 223 6.56 11.87 -12.72
CA PHE A 223 7.98 11.86 -13.04
C PHE A 223 8.78 12.82 -12.14
N VAL A 224 8.28 14.04 -11.92
CA VAL A 224 8.86 15.00 -10.97
C VAL A 224 8.86 14.42 -9.55
N GLY A 225 7.75 13.81 -9.13
CA GLY A 225 7.65 13.13 -7.84
C GLY A 225 8.70 12.03 -7.67
N PHE A 226 8.90 11.19 -8.68
CA PHE A 226 9.93 10.16 -8.71
C PHE A 226 11.34 10.75 -8.60
N LEU A 227 11.65 11.83 -9.34
CA LEU A 227 12.97 12.49 -9.26
C LEU A 227 13.25 13.07 -7.88
N ILE A 228 12.25 13.69 -7.24
CA ILE A 228 12.37 14.24 -5.88
C ILE A 228 12.60 13.11 -4.88
N GLU A 229 11.77 12.06 -4.91
CA GLU A 229 11.90 10.88 -4.04
C GLU A 229 13.28 10.22 -4.23
N ASN A 230 13.74 10.03 -5.47
CA ASN A 230 15.04 9.43 -5.78
C ASN A 230 16.19 10.29 -5.26
N THR A 231 16.13 11.61 -5.46
CA THR A 231 17.16 12.55 -4.98
C THR A 231 17.24 12.57 -3.45
N VAL A 232 16.08 12.59 -2.77
CA VAL A 232 15.99 12.54 -1.30
C VAL A 232 16.55 11.21 -0.77
N ARG A 233 16.19 10.06 -1.38
CA ARG A 233 16.73 8.75 -0.99
C ARG A 233 18.24 8.65 -1.20
N HIS A 234 18.76 9.20 -2.29
CA HIS A 234 20.19 9.19 -2.58
C HIS A 234 20.98 10.05 -1.58
N HIS A 235 20.48 11.25 -1.25
CA HIS A 235 21.12 12.14 -0.28
C HIS A 235 20.95 11.68 1.18
N SER A 236 19.88 10.95 1.52
CA SER A 236 19.68 10.41 2.87
C SER A 236 20.63 9.26 3.23
N LYS A 237 21.39 8.70 2.27
CA LYS A 237 22.47 7.73 2.55
C LYS A 237 23.73 8.37 3.14
N HIS A 238 23.89 9.69 3.04
CA HIS A 238 25.03 10.43 3.59
C HIS A 238 24.62 11.21 4.87
N PRO A 239 25.18 10.89 6.05
CA PRO A 239 24.70 11.41 7.34
C PRO A 239 24.96 12.91 7.62
N ASN A 240 25.72 13.61 6.77
CA ASN A 240 26.21 14.97 7.07
C ASN A 240 25.78 16.05 6.06
N SER A 241 24.70 15.83 5.31
CA SER A 241 24.21 16.79 4.31
C SER A 241 23.11 17.70 4.89
N ASN A 242 23.44 18.98 5.12
CA ASN A 242 22.52 20.07 5.51
C ASN A 242 21.53 20.45 4.38
N TRP A 243 21.06 19.48 3.61
CA TRP A 243 20.17 19.73 2.49
C TRP A 243 18.73 19.91 2.98
N PHE A 244 18.18 21.10 2.78
CA PHE A 244 16.89 21.54 3.30
C PHE A 244 15.73 20.60 2.92
N LEU A 245 15.76 20.07 1.71
CA LEU A 245 14.73 19.18 1.17
C LEU A 245 14.73 17.79 1.84
N THR A 246 15.87 17.28 2.32
CA THR A 246 15.90 16.03 3.13
C THR A 246 15.26 16.21 4.50
N LYS A 247 15.28 17.42 5.07
CA LYS A 247 14.62 17.71 6.35
C LYS A 247 13.10 17.86 6.18
N MET A 248 12.66 18.39 5.05
CA MET A 248 11.24 18.62 4.74
C MET A 248 10.52 17.37 4.19
N PHE A 249 11.21 16.51 3.44
CA PHE A 249 10.60 15.39 2.69
C PHE A 249 11.12 14.00 3.08
N ARG A 250 11.64 13.82 4.30
CA ARG A 250 12.22 12.55 4.76
C ARG A 250 11.17 11.42 4.77
N PRO A 251 11.38 10.28 4.08
CA PRO A 251 10.43 9.17 4.08
C PRO A 251 10.34 8.51 5.47
N LYS A 252 9.13 8.16 5.93
CA LYS A 252 8.91 7.47 7.23
C LYS A 252 9.67 6.13 7.31
N ILE A 253 9.70 5.36 6.22
CA ILE A 253 10.40 4.06 6.15
C ILE A 253 11.90 4.20 6.43
N THR A 254 12.51 5.31 6.01
CA THR A 254 13.93 5.58 6.21
C THR A 254 14.29 5.86 7.68
N LYS A 255 13.34 6.35 8.50
CA LYS A 255 13.57 6.52 9.94
C LYS A 255 13.84 5.19 10.62
N THR A 256 12.98 4.20 10.38
CA THR A 256 13.10 2.86 10.98
C THR A 256 14.39 2.19 10.54
N THR A 257 14.74 2.22 9.25
CA THR A 257 16.00 1.60 8.77
C THR A 257 17.26 2.26 9.33
N ILE A 258 17.24 3.56 9.63
CA ILE A 258 18.39 4.26 10.23
C ILE A 258 18.45 3.96 11.73
N GLU A 259 17.33 3.96 12.44
CA GLU A 259 17.25 3.55 13.85
C GLU A 259 17.71 2.09 14.02
N ASP A 260 17.27 1.19 13.14
CA ASP A 260 17.69 -0.22 13.11
C ASP A 260 19.19 -0.36 12.84
N LYS A 261 19.74 0.41 11.87
CA LYS A 261 21.19 0.43 11.58
C LYS A 261 22.00 1.03 12.72
N GLN A 262 21.48 2.04 13.41
CA GLN A 262 22.13 2.66 14.56
C GLN A 262 22.06 1.76 15.79
N ALA A 263 20.96 1.01 15.97
CA ALA A 263 20.83 -0.01 16.99
C ALA A 263 21.83 -1.16 16.75
N GLN A 264 21.91 -1.68 15.52
CA GLN A 264 22.92 -2.67 15.14
C GLN A 264 24.35 -2.17 15.35
N GLN A 265 24.67 -0.92 14.98
CA GLN A 265 26.00 -0.36 15.23
C GLN A 265 26.31 -0.19 16.72
N LYS A 266 25.31 0.08 17.56
CA LYS A 266 25.50 0.14 19.02
C LYS A 266 25.74 -1.25 19.59
N GLU A 267 24.98 -2.25 19.17
CA GLU A 267 25.19 -3.65 19.59
C GLU A 267 26.58 -4.15 19.20
N VAL A 268 27.01 -3.93 17.96
CA VAL A 268 28.36 -4.32 17.50
C VAL A 268 29.45 -3.61 18.33
N LYS A 269 29.29 -2.32 18.63
CA LYS A 269 30.23 -1.58 19.49
C LYS A 269 30.23 -2.06 20.94
N GLU A 270 29.09 -2.52 21.47
CA GLU A 270 29.06 -3.11 22.81
C GLU A 270 29.75 -4.46 22.85
N VAL A 271 29.56 -5.31 21.83
CA VAL A 271 30.23 -6.61 21.72
C VAL A 271 31.74 -6.44 21.60
N GLU A 272 32.21 -5.55 20.73
CA GLU A 272 33.65 -5.26 20.55
C GLU A 272 34.30 -4.74 21.85
N LYS A 273 33.55 -3.97 22.65
CA LYS A 273 33.99 -3.44 23.95
C LYS A 273 33.98 -4.50 25.06
N LEU A 274 33.14 -5.53 24.94
CA LEU A 274 33.13 -6.68 25.84
C LEU A 274 34.27 -7.64 25.50
N GLU A 275 34.54 -7.87 24.21
CA GLU A 275 35.66 -8.71 23.74
C GLU A 275 37.00 -8.15 24.20
N THR A 276 37.26 -6.85 24.00
CA THR A 276 38.50 -6.20 24.51
C THR A 276 38.63 -6.33 26.03
N LYS A 277 37.52 -6.20 26.77
CA LYS A 277 37.54 -6.33 28.23
C LYS A 277 37.79 -7.76 28.70
N ILE A 278 37.38 -8.76 27.91
CA ILE A 278 37.67 -10.18 28.18
C ILE A 278 39.14 -10.47 27.87
N GLU A 279 39.68 -9.97 26.76
CA GLU A 279 41.10 -10.11 26.41
C GLU A 279 42.00 -9.52 27.50
N ASP A 280 41.70 -8.31 28.00
CA ASP A 280 42.43 -7.67 29.10
C ASP A 280 42.43 -8.52 30.38
N VAL A 281 41.30 -9.18 30.68
CA VAL A 281 41.15 -10.04 31.87
C VAL A 281 41.91 -11.35 31.70
N VAL A 282 41.90 -11.95 30.50
CA VAL A 282 42.64 -13.18 30.19
C VAL A 282 44.15 -12.91 30.27
N GLU A 283 44.63 -11.80 29.69
CA GLU A 283 46.05 -11.41 29.80
C GLU A 283 46.49 -11.16 31.25
N HIS A 284 45.65 -10.54 32.07
CA HIS A 284 45.92 -10.36 33.50
C HIS A 284 45.90 -11.69 34.28
N HIS A 285 45.09 -12.66 33.86
CA HIS A 285 45.01 -13.96 34.49
C HIS A 285 46.21 -14.84 34.12
N ASP A 286 46.69 -14.79 32.88
CA ASP A 286 47.88 -15.52 32.42
C ASP A 286 49.16 -14.99 33.07
N LYS A 287 49.34 -13.67 33.17
CA LYS A 287 50.48 -13.07 33.89
C LYS A 287 50.54 -13.50 35.37
N LYS A 288 49.38 -13.59 36.03
CA LYS A 288 49.28 -14.10 37.42
C LYS A 288 49.52 -15.61 37.56
N HIS A 289 49.41 -16.38 36.47
CA HIS A 289 49.75 -17.80 36.46
C HIS A 289 51.23 -18.03 36.14
N GLU A 290 51.85 -17.19 35.31
CA GLU A 290 53.30 -17.21 35.07
C GLU A 290 54.08 -16.77 36.31
N GLU A 291 53.64 -15.73 37.02
CA GLU A 291 54.26 -15.29 38.29
C GLU A 291 54.19 -16.40 39.37
N ARG A 292 53.10 -17.17 39.44
CA ARG A 292 52.96 -18.29 40.40
C ARG A 292 53.82 -19.51 40.05
N LYS A 293 54.09 -19.77 38.77
CA LYS A 293 55.01 -20.85 38.37
C LYS A 293 56.48 -20.52 38.64
N HIS A 294 56.80 -19.23 38.75
CA HIS A 294 58.17 -18.78 39.05
C HIS A 294 58.50 -18.88 40.55
N ASP A 295 57.49 -18.78 41.43
CA ASP A 295 57.65 -18.94 42.88
C ASP A 295 57.81 -20.40 43.33
N ASP A 296 57.26 -21.37 42.59
CA ASP A 296 57.34 -22.81 42.93
C ASP A 296 58.70 -23.47 42.54
N GLN A 297 59.66 -22.73 41.97
CA GLN A 297 60.97 -23.24 41.54
C GLN A 297 62.14 -22.95 42.51
N HIS A 298 61.87 -22.52 43.74
CA HIS A 298 62.87 -22.54 44.82
C HIS A 298 62.39 -23.45 45.97
N PRO A 299 62.84 -24.72 46.01
CA PRO A 299 62.83 -25.46 47.26
C PRO A 299 63.97 -24.91 48.11
N ASP A 300 63.63 -24.20 49.18
CA ASP A 300 64.58 -23.80 50.21
C ASP A 300 65.29 -25.06 50.76
N GLU A 301 66.59 -25.11 50.54
CA GLU A 301 67.52 -25.90 51.33
C GLU A 301 67.59 -25.30 52.74
N GLY A 302 67.30 -26.10 53.76
CA GLY A 302 67.39 -25.71 55.18
C GLY A 302 66.91 -26.81 56.12
#